data_AF-A0A2M9FW93-F1
#
_entry.id   AF-A0A2M9FW93-F1
#
_cell.length_a   1.000
_cell.length_b   1.000
_cell.length_c   1.000
_cell.angle_alpha   90.00
_cell.angle_beta   90.00
_cell.angle_gamma   90.00
#
_symmetry.space_group_name_H-M   'P 1'
#
loop_
_entity.id
_entity.type
_entity.pdbx_description
1 polymer ?
#
loop_
_entity_poly.entity_id
_entity_poly.type
_entity_poly.pdbx_seq_one_letter_code
_entity_poly.pdbx_strand_id
1 'polypeptide(L)'
;MTFRTITLATVLAIPVLAGTGCATYQQQKADAVSGGPERRVQEAEQRQQAATDARIGLQSDREALEEERELQEQEIAALNAELARQESAIARAREQNRITREKEQAMRDRITALDRELRDNEFRTAAAEASGNAGEAAKLRRELQTLRSKADALSNEIDLLAK
;
A
#
# COMPACT_ATOMS: atom_id res chain seq x y z
N MET A 1 -38.52 53.74 12.15
CA MET A 1 -38.96 54.54 13.32
C MET A 1 -39.35 53.53 14.40
N THR A 2 -38.45 53.18 15.33
CA THR A 2 -38.44 53.68 16.74
C THR A 2 -39.81 53.52 17.41
N PHE A 3 -39.97 52.74 18.48
CA PHE A 3 -39.53 53.11 19.83
C PHE A 3 -39.02 51.95 20.70
N ARG A 4 -38.06 52.33 21.57
CA ARG A 4 -37.51 51.61 22.71
C ARG A 4 -38.53 51.50 23.85
N THR A 5 -38.43 50.43 24.64
CA THR A 5 -38.61 50.51 26.10
C THR A 5 -37.54 49.66 26.79
N ILE A 6 -36.85 50.31 27.72
CA ILE A 6 -35.77 49.82 28.58
C ILE A 6 -36.40 49.48 29.93
N THR A 7 -36.14 48.29 30.46
CA THR A 7 -36.25 47.91 31.89
C THR A 7 -35.27 46.74 32.07
N LEU A 8 -34.02 46.95 32.49
CA LEU A 8 -33.51 47.27 33.82
C LEU A 8 -33.68 46.12 34.84
N ALA A 9 -32.54 45.71 35.42
CA ALA A 9 -32.31 44.77 36.52
C ALA A 9 -32.52 43.28 36.17
N THR A 10 -31.56 42.37 36.40
CA THR A 10 -30.78 42.24 37.64
C THR A 10 -29.46 41.52 37.34
N VAL A 11 -28.36 42.18 37.69
CA VAL A 11 -27.03 41.57 37.83
C VAL A 11 -27.11 40.59 39.01
N LEU A 12 -26.92 39.31 38.74
CA LEU A 12 -26.61 38.32 39.79
C LEU A 12 -25.19 37.83 39.53
N ALA A 13 -24.25 38.70 39.87
CA ALA A 13 -22.86 38.33 40.06
C ALA A 13 -22.81 37.36 41.25
N ILE A 14 -22.60 36.08 40.96
CA ILE A 14 -22.28 35.08 41.98
C ILE A 14 -20.81 35.33 42.36
N PRO A 15 -20.50 35.71 43.60
CA PRO A 15 -19.11 35.75 44.03
C PRO A 15 -18.70 34.31 44.35
N VAL A 16 -18.21 33.57 43.35
CA VAL A 16 -17.49 32.31 43.61
C VAL A 16 -16.05 32.68 44.01
N LEU A 17 -15.93 33.24 45.21
CA LEU A 17 -14.68 33.58 45.89
C LEU A 17 -14.59 32.76 47.18
N ALA A 18 -14.71 31.43 47.08
CA ALA A 18 -14.35 30.49 48.14
C ALA A 18 -14.37 29.06 47.56
N GLY A 19 -13.22 28.53 47.12
CA GLY A 19 -13.13 27.11 46.75
C GLY A 19 -12.01 26.74 45.77
N THR A 20 -11.39 27.71 45.11
CA THR A 20 -10.35 27.44 44.10
C THR A 20 -9.01 26.99 44.71
N GLY A 21 -8.77 27.23 46.00
CA GLY A 21 -7.53 26.82 46.69
C GLY A 21 -7.50 25.34 47.12
N CYS A 22 -8.65 24.71 47.40
CA CYS A 22 -8.67 23.31 47.84
C CYS A 22 -8.62 22.32 46.67
N ALA A 23 -9.19 22.65 45.51
CA ALA A 23 -9.17 21.78 44.33
C ALA A 23 -7.77 21.68 43.70
N THR A 24 -7.06 22.81 43.60
CA THR A 24 -5.66 22.85 43.13
C THR A 24 -4.70 22.21 44.12
N TYR A 25 -4.93 22.37 45.42
CA TYR A 25 -4.07 21.76 46.45
C TYR A 25 -4.24 20.23 46.53
N GLN A 26 -5.46 19.69 46.40
CA GLN A 26 -5.66 18.24 46.34
C GLN A 26 -5.09 17.63 45.05
N GLN A 27 -5.20 18.32 43.91
CA GLN A 27 -4.53 17.91 42.67
C GLN A 27 -3.00 17.93 42.83
N GLN A 28 -2.42 18.99 43.40
CA GLN A 28 -0.97 19.05 43.66
C GLN A 28 -0.47 17.97 44.63
N LYS A 29 -1.28 17.59 45.62
CA LYS A 29 -0.92 16.55 46.58
C LYS A 29 -1.03 15.15 45.99
N ALA A 30 -2.04 14.90 45.16
CA ALA A 30 -2.13 13.66 44.37
C ALA A 30 -0.96 13.57 43.37
N ASP A 31 -0.61 14.68 42.72
CA ASP A 31 0.53 14.79 41.82
C ASP A 31 1.85 14.51 42.52
N ALA A 32 2.07 15.06 43.71
CA ALA A 32 3.27 14.81 44.51
C ALA A 32 3.40 13.33 44.92
N VAL A 33 2.29 12.64 45.15
CA VAL A 33 2.26 11.20 45.51
C VAL A 33 2.43 10.30 44.27
N SER A 34 2.02 10.73 43.08
CA SER A 34 2.18 9.98 41.82
C SER A 34 3.49 10.24 41.07
N GLY A 35 4.40 11.04 41.63
CA GLY A 35 5.72 11.33 41.03
C GLY A 35 5.83 12.66 40.27
N GLY A 36 4.91 13.58 40.52
CA GLY A 36 4.95 14.98 40.10
C GLY A 36 4.42 15.27 38.68
N PRO A 37 4.22 16.56 38.36
CA PRO A 37 3.90 17.01 37.00
C PRO A 37 4.95 16.58 35.97
N GLU A 38 6.22 16.51 36.39
CA GLU A 38 7.37 16.16 35.55
C GLU A 38 7.27 14.74 34.97
N ARG A 39 6.75 13.77 35.74
CA ARG A 39 6.54 12.40 35.23
C ARG A 39 5.48 12.32 34.15
N ARG A 40 4.40 13.11 34.27
CA ARG A 40 3.37 13.16 33.22
C ARG A 40 3.88 13.83 31.96
N VAL A 41 4.72 14.85 32.10
CA VAL A 41 5.38 15.50 30.96
C VAL A 41 6.32 14.49 30.27
N GLN A 42 7.16 13.76 31.02
CA GLN A 42 8.01 12.72 30.44
C GLN A 42 7.22 11.60 29.76
N GLU A 43 6.12 11.13 30.37
CA GLU A 43 5.28 10.09 29.76
C GLU A 43 4.57 10.61 28.49
N ALA A 44 4.16 11.87 28.47
CA ALA A 44 3.60 12.51 27.29
C ALA A 44 4.67 12.71 26.19
N GLU A 45 5.89 13.11 26.55
CA GLU A 45 7.04 13.23 25.64
C GLU A 45 7.42 11.87 25.05
N GLN A 46 7.47 10.81 25.85
CA GLN A 46 7.72 9.45 25.37
C GLN A 46 6.64 8.96 24.41
N ARG A 47 5.36 9.22 24.72
CA ARG A 47 4.26 8.89 23.79
C ARG A 47 4.37 9.68 22.50
N GLN A 48 4.77 10.94 22.55
CA GLN A 48 4.97 11.78 21.38
C GLN A 48 6.14 11.29 20.52
N GLN A 49 7.25 10.90 21.15
CA GLN A 49 8.40 10.30 20.46
C GLN A 49 8.02 8.97 19.81
N ALA A 50 7.39 8.06 20.54
CA ALA A 50 6.94 6.78 19.98
C ALA A 50 5.95 6.96 18.81
N ALA A 51 5.06 7.96 18.88
CA ALA A 51 4.16 8.30 17.78
C ALA A 51 4.91 8.89 16.57
N THR A 52 5.98 9.65 16.82
CA THR A 52 6.83 10.23 15.76
C THR A 52 7.64 9.14 15.07
N ASP A 53 8.25 8.24 15.84
CA ASP A 53 9.02 7.11 15.33
C ASP A 53 8.12 6.16 14.53
N ALA A 54 6.92 5.86 15.03
CA ALA A 54 5.93 5.08 14.29
C ALA A 54 5.52 5.75 12.97
N ARG A 55 5.36 7.09 12.97
CA ARG A 55 5.00 7.84 11.76
C ARG A 55 6.14 7.84 10.73
N ILE A 56 7.39 7.96 11.19
CA ILE A 56 8.58 7.87 10.32
C ILE A 56 8.69 6.46 9.74
N GLY A 57 8.49 5.42 10.55
CA GLY A 57 8.46 4.03 10.08
C GLY A 57 7.39 3.81 9.01
N LEU A 58 6.15 4.21 9.27
CA LEU A 58 5.05 4.10 8.31
C LEU A 58 5.29 4.91 7.03
N GLN A 59 6.00 6.03 7.11
CA GLN A 59 6.37 6.81 5.93
C GLN A 59 7.44 6.09 5.11
N SER A 60 8.48 5.56 5.76
CA SER A 60 9.50 4.74 5.10
C SER A 60 8.90 3.49 4.45
N ASP A 61 7.94 2.83 5.12
CA ASP A 61 7.24 1.67 4.57
C ASP A 61 6.39 2.06 3.35
N ARG A 62 5.75 3.24 3.37
CA ARG A 62 5.01 3.76 2.21
C ARG A 62 5.91 4.01 1.01
N GLU A 63 7.05 4.65 1.23
CA GLU A 63 8.01 4.95 0.17
C GLU A 63 8.56 3.65 -0.45
N ALA A 64 8.90 2.65 0.38
CA ALA A 64 9.33 1.34 -0.10
C ALA A 64 8.26 0.61 -0.93
N LEU A 65 6.99 0.67 -0.50
CA LEU A 65 5.88 0.08 -1.24
C LEU A 65 5.57 0.82 -2.55
N GLU A 66 5.76 2.14 -2.59
CA GLU A 66 5.62 2.94 -3.82
C GLU A 66 6.72 2.59 -4.83
N GLU A 67 7.97 2.47 -4.39
CA GLU A 67 9.07 2.02 -5.26
C GLU A 67 8.84 0.61 -5.81
N GLU A 68 8.40 -0.33 -4.96
CA GLU A 68 8.09 -1.70 -5.40
C GLU A 68 6.93 -1.72 -6.41
N ARG A 69 5.91 -0.88 -6.20
CA ARG A 69 4.81 -0.72 -7.15
C ARG A 69 5.28 -0.14 -8.49
N GLU A 70 6.14 0.87 -8.49
CA GLU A 70 6.68 1.45 -9.72
C GLU A 70 7.50 0.41 -10.51
N LEU A 71 8.32 -0.38 -9.83
CA LEU A 71 9.06 -1.48 -10.44
C LEU A 71 8.11 -2.53 -11.04
N GLN A 72 7.05 -2.90 -10.32
CA GLN A 72 6.02 -3.81 -10.83
C GLN A 72 5.29 -3.24 -12.05
N GLU A 73 4.93 -1.95 -12.05
CA GLU A 73 4.28 -1.29 -13.18
C GLU A 73 5.18 -1.26 -14.42
N GLN A 74 6.48 -0.99 -14.23
CA GLN A 74 7.47 -1.09 -15.31
C GLN A 74 7.58 -2.51 -15.88
N GLU A 75 7.54 -3.51 -15.00
CA GLU A 75 7.62 -4.91 -15.42
C GLU A 75 6.37 -5.36 -16.18
N ILE A 76 5.18 -4.93 -15.76
CA ILE A 76 3.92 -5.13 -16.49
C ILE A 76 3.99 -4.45 -17.86
N ALA A 77 4.52 -3.23 -17.93
CA ALA A 77 4.69 -2.52 -19.20
C ALA A 77 5.64 -3.27 -20.15
N ALA A 78 6.74 -3.82 -19.62
CA ALA A 78 7.67 -4.64 -20.39
C ALA A 78 7.01 -5.94 -20.90
N LEU A 79 6.24 -6.62 -20.04
CA LEU A 79 5.49 -7.83 -20.43
C LEU A 79 4.45 -7.56 -21.50
N ASN A 80 3.70 -6.45 -21.39
CA ASN A 80 2.75 -6.04 -22.42
C ASN A 80 3.43 -5.73 -23.76
N ALA A 81 4.62 -5.13 -23.73
CA ALA A 81 5.41 -4.89 -24.95
C ALA A 81 5.90 -6.20 -25.59
N GLU A 82 6.32 -7.17 -24.77
CA GLU A 82 6.74 -8.49 -25.24
C GLU A 82 5.56 -9.29 -25.80
N LEU A 83 4.39 -9.22 -25.18
CA LEU A 83 3.14 -9.79 -25.69
C LEU A 83 2.82 -9.24 -27.10
N ALA A 84 2.88 -7.91 -27.27
CA ALA A 84 2.63 -7.29 -28.56
C ALA A 84 3.65 -7.72 -29.64
N ARG A 85 4.92 -7.94 -29.26
CA ARG A 85 5.93 -8.50 -30.17
C ARG A 85 5.59 -9.93 -30.58
N GLN A 86 5.21 -10.78 -29.62
CA GLN A 86 4.82 -12.16 -29.90
C GLN A 86 3.61 -12.24 -30.83
N GLU A 87 2.58 -11.42 -30.61
CA GLU A 87 1.42 -11.36 -31.49
C GLU A 87 1.82 -10.97 -32.93
N SER A 88 2.73 -10.00 -33.07
CA SER A 88 3.28 -9.59 -34.37
C SER A 88 4.12 -10.70 -35.02
N ALA A 89 4.91 -11.43 -34.25
CA ALA A 89 5.72 -12.55 -34.75
C ALA A 89 4.84 -13.72 -35.22
N ILE A 90 3.79 -14.06 -34.47
CA ILE A 90 2.77 -15.03 -34.88
C ILE A 90 2.08 -14.59 -36.18
N ALA A 91 1.69 -13.32 -36.29
CA ALA A 91 1.05 -12.79 -37.50
C ALA A 91 1.97 -12.89 -38.73
N ARG A 92 3.27 -12.62 -38.57
CA ARG A 92 4.27 -12.80 -39.63
C ARG A 92 4.49 -14.27 -39.99
N ALA A 93 4.52 -15.16 -38.99
CA ALA A 93 4.64 -16.61 -39.22
C ALA A 93 3.44 -17.20 -39.95
N ARG A 94 2.22 -16.67 -39.71
CA ARG A 94 1.01 -16.98 -40.50
C ARG A 94 1.20 -16.61 -41.97
N GLU A 95 1.69 -15.40 -42.23
CA GLU A 95 1.92 -14.91 -43.60
C GLU A 95 2.99 -15.72 -44.33
N GLN A 96 3.97 -16.26 -43.60
CA GLN A 96 5.02 -17.12 -44.13
C GLN A 96 4.68 -18.64 -44.16
N ASN A 97 3.45 -19.05 -43.83
CA ASN A 97 2.97 -20.45 -43.91
C ASN A 97 3.74 -21.50 -43.07
N ARG A 98 4.46 -21.09 -42.00
CA ARG A 98 5.27 -22.01 -41.19
C ARG A 98 4.56 -22.66 -39.99
N ILE A 99 3.37 -22.17 -39.62
CA ILE A 99 2.61 -22.64 -38.45
C ILE A 99 1.22 -23.09 -38.88
N THR A 100 0.84 -24.35 -38.58
CA THR A 100 -0.54 -24.83 -38.78
C THR A 100 -1.48 -24.06 -37.85
N ARG A 101 -2.71 -23.73 -38.29
CA ARG A 101 -3.71 -22.99 -37.48
C ARG A 101 -3.89 -23.57 -36.07
N GLU A 102 -3.78 -24.89 -35.93
CA GLU A 102 -3.86 -25.60 -34.64
C GLU A 102 -2.70 -25.29 -33.70
N LYS A 103 -1.45 -25.28 -34.19
CA LYS A 103 -0.29 -24.91 -33.37
C LYS A 103 -0.36 -23.46 -32.92
N GLU A 104 -0.84 -22.60 -33.80
CA GLU A 104 -1.00 -21.18 -33.51
C GLU A 104 -2.08 -20.91 -32.45
N GLN A 105 -3.24 -21.56 -32.59
CA GLN A 105 -4.30 -21.52 -31.59
C GLN A 105 -3.77 -22.01 -30.23
N ALA A 106 -3.02 -23.12 -30.23
CA ALA A 106 -2.42 -23.67 -29.01
C ALA A 106 -1.43 -22.68 -28.37
N MET A 107 -0.63 -21.95 -29.15
CA MET A 107 0.28 -20.92 -28.64
C MET A 107 -0.47 -19.71 -28.07
N ARG A 108 -1.54 -19.23 -28.73
CA ARG A 108 -2.40 -18.16 -28.21
C ARG A 108 -3.09 -18.55 -26.90
N ASP A 109 -3.59 -19.78 -26.83
CA ASP A 109 -4.21 -20.31 -25.62
C ASP A 109 -3.17 -20.43 -24.49
N ARG A 110 -1.93 -20.84 -24.83
CA ARG A 110 -0.80 -20.91 -23.88
C ARG A 110 -0.42 -19.54 -23.33
N ILE A 111 -0.33 -18.53 -24.21
CA ILE A 111 -0.05 -17.13 -23.84
C ILE A 111 -1.15 -16.60 -22.92
N THR A 112 -2.42 -16.81 -23.30
CA THR A 112 -3.57 -16.36 -22.50
C THR A 112 -3.61 -17.04 -21.13
N ALA A 113 -3.26 -18.33 -21.05
CA ALA A 113 -3.16 -19.05 -19.79
C ALA A 113 -2.02 -18.51 -18.92
N LEU A 114 -0.84 -18.25 -19.50
CA LEU A 114 0.30 -17.67 -18.79
C LEU A 114 0.01 -16.26 -18.27
N ASP A 115 -0.67 -15.41 -19.05
CA ASP A 115 -1.06 -14.06 -18.62
C ASP A 115 -2.02 -14.10 -17.41
N ARG A 116 -2.98 -15.03 -17.43
CA ARG A 116 -3.85 -15.25 -16.27
C ARG A 116 -3.08 -15.74 -15.04
N GLU A 117 -2.18 -16.71 -15.22
CA GLU A 117 -1.37 -17.25 -14.12
C GLU A 117 -0.40 -16.22 -13.53
N LEU A 118 0.15 -15.34 -14.37
CA LEU A 118 0.97 -14.20 -13.94
C LEU A 118 0.16 -13.24 -13.08
N ARG A 119 -0.98 -12.76 -13.58
CA ARG A 119 -1.84 -11.82 -12.83
C ARG A 119 -2.36 -12.40 -11.52
N ASP A 120 -2.74 -13.69 -11.52
CA ASP A 120 -3.17 -14.37 -10.30
C ASP A 120 -2.02 -14.51 -9.29
N ASN A 121 -0.81 -14.86 -9.74
CA ASN A 121 0.36 -14.93 -8.86
C ASN A 121 0.79 -13.55 -8.34
N GLU A 122 0.70 -12.51 -9.16
CA GLU A 122 0.96 -11.12 -8.75
C GLU A 122 -0.01 -10.70 -7.65
N PHE A 123 -1.31 -10.95 -7.82
CA PHE A 123 -2.31 -10.65 -6.80
C PHE A 123 -2.05 -11.42 -5.50
N ARG A 124 -1.69 -12.70 -5.59
CA ARG A 124 -1.38 -13.53 -4.41
C ARG A 124 -0.09 -13.10 -3.72
N THR A 125 0.91 -12.65 -4.48
CA THR A 125 2.18 -12.15 -3.93
C THR A 125 1.91 -10.88 -3.14
N ALA A 126 1.18 -9.93 -3.71
CA ALA A 126 0.76 -8.70 -3.04
C ALA A 126 -0.06 -8.99 -1.76
N ALA A 127 -0.96 -9.98 -1.80
CA ALA A 127 -1.74 -10.39 -0.64
C ALA A 127 -0.87 -11.07 0.46
N ALA A 128 0.08 -11.91 0.06
CA ALA A 128 1.02 -12.56 0.98
C ALA A 128 1.97 -11.55 1.65
N GLU A 129 2.36 -10.51 0.93
CA GLU A 129 3.19 -9.41 1.46
C GLU A 129 2.40 -8.53 2.42
N ALA A 130 1.18 -8.14 2.06
CA ALA A 130 0.29 -7.36 2.92
C ALA A 130 -0.09 -8.08 4.22
N SER A 131 -0.03 -9.42 4.24
CA SER A 131 -0.29 -10.25 5.43
C SER A 131 0.98 -10.62 6.22
N GLY A 132 2.16 -10.16 5.80
CA GLY A 132 3.44 -10.44 6.46
C GLY A 132 3.94 -11.88 6.29
N ASN A 133 3.40 -12.65 5.34
CA ASN A 133 3.78 -14.03 5.10
C ASN A 133 4.98 -14.11 4.12
N ALA A 134 6.17 -13.77 4.62
CA ALA A 134 7.40 -13.71 3.82
C ALA A 134 7.77 -15.03 3.12
N GLY A 135 7.41 -16.18 3.70
CA GLY A 135 7.66 -17.50 3.10
C GLY A 135 6.80 -17.77 1.86
N GLU A 136 5.53 -17.36 1.92
CA GLU A 136 4.60 -17.49 0.80
C GLU A 136 4.91 -16.49 -0.31
N ALA A 137 5.22 -15.23 0.04
CA ALA A 137 5.68 -14.22 -0.90
C ALA A 137 6.96 -14.63 -1.65
N ALA A 138 7.95 -15.20 -0.93
CA ALA A 138 9.18 -15.69 -1.55
C ALA A 138 8.95 -16.87 -2.49
N LYS A 139 7.98 -17.75 -2.18
CA LYS A 139 7.60 -18.86 -3.04
C LYS A 139 6.91 -18.36 -4.31
N LEU A 140 5.95 -17.45 -4.18
CA LEU A 140 5.22 -16.86 -5.30
C LEU A 140 6.14 -16.05 -6.22
N ARG A 141 7.12 -15.32 -5.68
CA ARG A 141 8.18 -14.66 -6.49
C ARG A 141 8.98 -15.64 -7.36
N ARG A 142 9.33 -16.83 -6.84
CA ARG A 142 10.01 -17.87 -7.64
C ARG A 142 9.10 -18.47 -8.71
N GLU A 143 7.82 -18.65 -8.39
CA GLU A 143 6.82 -19.12 -9.35
C GLU A 143 6.63 -18.09 -10.48
N LEU A 144 6.57 -16.79 -10.16
CA LEU A 144 6.56 -15.70 -11.14
C LEU A 144 7.80 -15.71 -12.05
N GLN A 145 9.00 -15.86 -11.48
CA GLN A 145 10.23 -15.95 -12.26
C GLN A 145 10.22 -17.18 -13.22
N THR A 146 9.64 -18.29 -12.77
CA THR A 146 9.49 -19.50 -13.59
C THR A 146 8.44 -19.32 -14.68
N LEU A 147 7.36 -18.59 -14.41
CA LEU A 147 6.34 -18.27 -15.42
C LEU A 147 6.91 -17.30 -16.49
N ARG A 148 7.73 -16.34 -16.08
CA ARG A 148 8.45 -15.44 -17.01
C ARG A 148 9.38 -16.21 -17.94
N SER A 149 10.21 -17.11 -17.40
CA SER A 149 11.11 -17.89 -18.26
C SER A 149 10.36 -18.78 -19.26
N LYS A 150 9.17 -19.28 -18.90
CA LYS A 150 8.29 -20.02 -19.81
C LYS A 150 7.72 -19.11 -20.90
N ALA A 151 7.33 -17.88 -20.56
CA ALA A 151 6.87 -16.90 -21.54
C ALA A 151 7.98 -16.52 -22.54
N ASP A 152 9.21 -16.32 -22.06
CA ASP A 152 10.38 -16.05 -22.90
C ASP A 152 10.73 -17.23 -23.82
N ALA A 153 10.65 -18.46 -23.31
CA ALA A 153 10.87 -19.67 -24.10
C ALA A 153 9.85 -19.81 -25.24
N LEU A 154 8.58 -19.53 -24.97
CA LEU A 154 7.52 -19.46 -25.98
C LEU A 154 7.77 -18.35 -27.00
N SER A 155 8.24 -17.18 -26.56
CA SER A 155 8.66 -16.07 -27.44
C SER A 155 9.70 -16.54 -28.46
N ASN A 156 10.76 -17.20 -27.96
CA ASN A 156 11.85 -17.71 -28.79
C ASN A 156 11.39 -18.80 -29.76
N GLU A 157 10.48 -19.68 -29.35
CA GLU A 157 9.91 -20.72 -30.22
C GLU A 157 9.08 -20.10 -31.36
N ILE A 158 8.27 -19.08 -31.06
CA ILE A 158 7.53 -18.31 -32.06
C ILE A 158 8.48 -17.65 -33.05
N ASP A 159 9.54 -16.99 -32.57
CA ASP A 159 10.53 -16.30 -33.41
C ASP A 159 11.29 -17.26 -34.34
N LEU A 160 11.61 -18.47 -33.86
CA LEU A 160 12.21 -19.52 -34.68
C LEU A 160 11.26 -20.02 -35.77
N LEU A 161 9.96 -20.11 -35.47
CA LEU A 161 8.93 -20.52 -36.43
C LEU A 161 8.55 -19.39 -37.41
N ALA A 162 8.84 -18.13 -37.08
CA ALA A 162 8.58 -16.95 -37.90
C ALA A 162 9.74 -16.59 -38.87
N LYS A 163 10.90 -17.23 -38.75
CA LYS A 163 12.10 -17.04 -39.60
C LYS A 163 12.19 -18.07 -40.69
#